data_AF-A0A0V0JAX4-F1
#
_entry.id   AF-A0A0V0JAX4-F1
#
_cell.length_a   1.000
_cell.length_b   1.000
_cell.length_c   1.000
_cell.angle_alpha   90.00
_cell.angle_beta   90.00
_cell.angle_gamma   90.00
#
_symmetry.space_group_name_H-M   'P 1'
#
loop_
_entity.id
_entity.type
_entity.pdbx_description
1 polymer ?
#
loop_
_entity_poly.entity_id
_entity_poly.type
_entity_poly.pdbx_seq_one_letter_code
_entity_poly.pdbx_strand_id
1 'polypeptide(L)'
;MPIAITAAILNDPSTGIADSPLESKDSFRDIVAPGEIIFMSGSNLITGHGTYRPHIDSADPSAHRTAESLLPQILSAKPIVESSSSSPMYASLAGHLKSVNKLMYVEPPNARYAGNVGDTVVGRIIEVEQRRWKVDVNSYQLANLSLANVKLPTGELRRKSEDDERAMRSFMREGDLIVAEVREVFRDGSLQLHMPGKRTGRLGEGCIVRVPPSLIRRQKIHRHNLAVPRGTGASASDHQLMPGTVSVGLILGCNGNVWVGPSRGMELGLQLGATISASGRVQQRDELLMERIAVSRVRNVIASLATEGVSIWETSVLAGCEASWLDEYHNHGDEAEMEEGEGESRQLTRLLRPEHRKHLASLVLTKINTS
;
A
#
# COMPACT_ATOMS: atom_id res chain seq x y z
N MET A 1 -19.11 -15.04 2.52
CA MET A 1 -18.64 -16.24 3.24
C MET A 1 -17.13 -16.27 3.17
N PRO A 2 -16.39 -16.27 4.30
CA PRO A 2 -14.95 -16.45 4.26
C PRO A 2 -14.64 -17.93 4.00
N ILE A 3 -13.83 -18.18 2.97
CA ILE A 3 -13.35 -19.53 2.64
C ILE A 3 -12.26 -19.87 3.68
N ALA A 4 -12.59 -20.76 4.61
CA ALA A 4 -11.60 -21.41 5.47
C ALA A 4 -10.79 -22.37 4.59
N ILE A 5 -9.48 -22.17 4.53
CA ILE A 5 -8.56 -23.06 3.80
C ILE A 5 -8.20 -24.21 4.74
N THR A 6 -8.76 -25.38 4.47
CA THR A 6 -8.48 -26.64 5.15
C THR A 6 -7.04 -27.07 4.87
N ALA A 7 -6.27 -27.39 5.92
CA ALA A 7 -5.01 -28.09 5.80
C ALA A 7 -5.28 -29.54 5.38
N ALA A 8 -5.27 -29.81 4.07
CA ALA A 8 -5.47 -31.14 3.52
C ALA A 8 -4.49 -31.40 2.38
N ILE A 9 -3.18 -31.39 2.69
CA ILE A 9 -2.18 -32.04 1.85
C ILE A 9 -1.13 -32.63 2.79
N LEU A 10 -1.32 -33.91 3.15
CA LEU A 10 -0.35 -34.95 3.52
C LEU A 10 -1.07 -36.00 4.37
N ASN A 11 -1.71 -36.96 3.71
CA ASN A 11 -2.03 -38.27 4.29
C ASN A 11 -1.90 -39.29 3.16
N ASP A 12 -0.73 -39.91 3.05
CA ASP A 12 -0.59 -41.18 2.32
C ASP A 12 -0.95 -42.33 3.29
N PRO A 13 -1.78 -43.31 2.87
CA PRO A 13 -2.25 -44.36 3.76
C PRO A 13 -1.35 -45.59 3.63
N SER A 14 -0.28 -45.66 4.41
CA SER A 14 0.45 -46.92 4.60
C SER A 14 1.30 -46.89 5.86
N THR A 15 0.71 -47.25 6.99
CA THR A 15 1.23 -48.21 7.98
C THR A 15 0.38 -48.13 9.25
N GLY A 16 -0.08 -49.29 9.72
CA GLY A 16 -0.87 -49.41 10.93
C GLY A 16 -0.01 -49.82 12.14
N ILE A 17 -0.55 -49.44 13.31
CA ILE A 17 -0.37 -50.03 14.66
C ILE A 17 0.88 -49.60 15.45
N ALA A 18 0.72 -48.66 16.40
CA ALA A 18 0.68 -48.91 17.86
C ALA A 18 0.81 -47.58 18.66
N ASP A 19 0.06 -47.49 19.76
CA ASP A 19 -0.06 -46.34 20.66
C ASP A 19 1.28 -45.76 21.18
N SER A 20 1.44 -44.43 21.03
CA SER A 20 2.19 -43.58 21.96
C SER A 20 1.54 -42.18 22.01
N PRO A 21 1.42 -41.54 23.19
CA PRO A 21 0.79 -40.23 23.30
C PRO A 21 1.84 -39.11 23.12
N LEU A 22 1.38 -38.01 22.52
CA LEU A 22 2.08 -36.71 22.36
C LEU A 22 3.00 -36.56 21.13
N GLU A 23 2.38 -36.38 19.96
CA GLU A 23 2.89 -35.39 19.01
C GLU A 23 1.86 -34.25 18.93
N SER A 24 2.23 -33.12 19.54
CA SER A 24 1.53 -31.85 19.35
C SER A 24 1.44 -31.57 17.86
N LYS A 25 0.23 -31.37 17.34
CA LYS A 25 0.02 -30.69 16.05
C LYS A 25 0.94 -29.48 16.02
N ASP A 26 1.96 -29.50 15.16
CA ASP A 26 2.85 -28.36 14.95
C ASP A 26 1.96 -27.18 14.56
N SER A 27 1.68 -26.31 15.52
CA SER A 27 1.05 -25.03 15.29
C SER A 27 2.00 -24.30 14.37
N PHE A 28 1.58 -24.09 13.11
CA PHE A 28 2.34 -23.32 12.13
C PHE A 28 2.78 -22.02 12.81
N ARG A 29 4.10 -21.83 13.01
CA ARG A 29 4.60 -20.61 13.61
C ARG A 29 4.34 -19.49 12.61
N ASP A 30 3.39 -18.64 12.97
CA ASP A 30 2.92 -17.58 12.08
C ASP A 30 3.95 -16.47 11.91
N ILE A 31 4.92 -16.37 12.83
CA ILE A 31 5.99 -15.36 12.85
C ILE A 31 7.33 -16.06 12.96
N VAL A 32 8.29 -15.63 12.13
CA VAL A 32 9.66 -16.15 12.09
C VAL A 32 10.69 -15.03 12.24
N ALA A 33 11.86 -15.36 12.78
CA ALA A 33 13.02 -14.47 12.85
C ALA A 33 14.13 -14.88 11.85
N PRO A 34 15.00 -13.95 11.43
CA PRO A 34 16.13 -14.29 10.56
C PRO A 34 17.03 -15.38 11.16
N GLY A 35 17.38 -16.38 10.36
CA GLY A 35 18.18 -17.54 10.78
C GLY A 35 17.36 -18.69 11.37
N GLU A 36 16.07 -18.50 11.65
CA GLU A 36 15.20 -19.57 12.13
C GLU A 36 14.95 -20.61 11.03
N ILE A 37 14.91 -21.89 11.42
CA ILE A 37 14.57 -23.00 10.53
C ILE A 37 13.04 -23.02 10.38
N ILE A 38 12.59 -22.84 9.14
CA ILE A 38 11.17 -22.90 8.77
C ILE A 38 10.75 -24.37 8.56
N PHE A 39 11.56 -25.13 7.83
CA PHE A 39 11.34 -26.56 7.56
C PHE A 39 12.66 -27.31 7.56
N MET A 40 12.74 -28.40 8.32
CA MET A 40 13.94 -29.26 8.39
C MET A 40 14.13 -30.09 7.12
N SER A 41 13.05 -30.67 6.59
CA SER A 41 13.04 -31.48 5.37
C SER A 41 11.76 -31.18 4.60
N GLY A 42 11.89 -30.61 3.40
CA GLY A 42 10.75 -30.22 2.58
C GLY A 42 11.15 -30.22 1.12
N SER A 43 11.28 -31.40 0.52
CA SER A 43 11.73 -31.60 -0.86
C SER A 43 10.82 -30.94 -1.91
N ASN A 44 9.57 -30.65 -1.55
CA ASN A 44 8.54 -30.12 -2.45
C ASN A 44 8.23 -28.63 -2.26
N LEU A 45 8.91 -27.91 -1.35
CA LEU A 45 8.64 -26.50 -1.06
C LEU A 45 9.65 -25.57 -1.74
N ILE A 46 9.13 -24.55 -2.42
CA ILE A 46 9.88 -23.54 -3.18
C ILE A 46 10.17 -22.34 -2.27
N THR A 47 11.41 -21.88 -2.27
CA THR A 47 11.85 -20.66 -1.58
C THR A 47 11.38 -19.42 -2.33
N GLY A 48 10.54 -18.61 -1.69
CA GLY A 48 10.18 -17.26 -2.11
C GLY A 48 11.03 -16.18 -1.44
N HIS A 49 10.52 -14.95 -1.44
CA HIS A 49 11.19 -13.83 -0.78
C HIS A 49 11.25 -14.04 0.74
N GLY A 50 12.37 -13.68 1.36
CA GLY A 50 12.53 -13.84 2.81
C GLY A 50 12.79 -15.27 3.29
N THR A 51 12.95 -16.24 2.37
CA THR A 51 13.36 -17.61 2.67
C THR A 51 14.56 -18.02 1.83
N TYR A 52 15.39 -18.90 2.35
CA TYR A 52 16.53 -19.45 1.61
C TYR A 52 16.84 -20.88 2.04
N ARG A 53 17.58 -21.61 1.20
CA ARG A 53 18.22 -22.87 1.56
C ARG A 53 19.72 -22.69 1.36
N PRO A 54 20.56 -22.99 2.35
CA PRO A 54 21.99 -22.99 2.15
C PRO A 54 22.34 -24.04 1.10
N HIS A 55 23.12 -23.62 0.10
CA HIS A 55 23.69 -24.55 -0.87
C HIS A 55 24.78 -25.34 -0.12
N ILE A 56 24.60 -26.65 0.01
CA ILE A 56 25.65 -27.53 0.52
C ILE A 56 26.56 -27.81 -0.67
N ASP A 57 27.39 -26.83 -1.03
CA ASP A 57 28.56 -27.12 -1.84
C ASP A 57 29.51 -27.96 -0.98
N SER A 58 30.06 -29.00 -1.59
CA SER A 58 31.01 -29.94 -1.00
C SER A 58 32.33 -29.29 -0.57
N ALA A 59 32.31 -28.44 0.45
CA ALA A 59 33.49 -27.82 1.03
C ALA A 59 33.45 -27.93 2.56
N ASP A 60 34.41 -28.71 3.06
CA ASP A 60 34.88 -28.85 4.45
C ASP A 60 33.92 -29.41 5.53
N PRO A 61 34.09 -30.70 5.92
CA PRO A 61 33.42 -31.29 7.09
C PRO A 61 33.93 -30.77 8.45
N SER A 62 34.72 -29.69 8.46
CA SER A 62 35.31 -29.09 9.67
C SER A 62 34.50 -27.92 10.24
N ALA A 63 33.55 -27.35 9.50
CA ALA A 63 32.73 -26.22 9.96
C ALA A 63 31.52 -26.62 10.82
N HIS A 64 31.16 -27.91 10.86
CA HIS A 64 30.07 -28.44 11.69
C HIS A 64 30.55 -28.99 13.04
N ARG A 65 31.31 -28.21 13.81
CA ARG A 65 31.63 -28.57 15.22
C ARG A 65 31.31 -27.50 16.27
N THR A 66 30.67 -26.39 15.91
CA THR A 66 30.47 -25.30 16.87
C THR A 66 29.03 -25.12 17.35
N ALA A 67 28.08 -25.96 16.93
CA ALA A 67 26.66 -25.83 17.31
C ALA A 67 26.02 -27.08 17.94
N GLU A 68 26.79 -28.15 18.24
CA GLU A 68 26.29 -29.39 18.87
C GLU A 68 26.79 -29.61 20.32
N SER A 69 27.22 -28.56 21.02
CA SER A 69 27.81 -28.71 22.37
C SER A 69 26.85 -28.47 23.55
N LEU A 70 25.53 -28.48 23.38
CA LEU A 70 24.61 -28.27 24.51
C LEU A 70 23.34 -29.13 24.48
N LEU A 71 23.43 -30.46 24.33
CA LEU A 71 22.41 -31.39 24.86
C LEU A 71 23.04 -32.76 25.21
N PRO A 72 22.64 -33.40 26.33
CA PRO A 72 23.24 -34.67 26.77
C PRO A 72 22.76 -35.86 25.92
N GLN A 73 23.71 -36.76 25.64
CA GLN A 73 23.59 -37.94 24.79
C GLN A 73 22.60 -38.97 25.35
N ILE A 74 21.60 -39.36 24.56
CA ILE A 74 20.85 -40.60 24.76
C ILE A 74 20.90 -41.44 23.46
N LEU A 75 21.65 -42.54 23.58
CA LEU A 75 21.66 -43.82 22.87
C LEU A 75 20.92 -43.99 21.52
N SER A 76 21.74 -44.19 20.47
CA SER A 76 21.72 -45.29 19.49
C SER A 76 20.38 -45.72 18.85
N ALA A 77 20.16 -45.27 17.60
CA ALA A 77 19.68 -46.12 16.50
C ALA A 77 20.08 -45.47 15.16
N LYS A 78 20.76 -46.22 14.27
CA LYS A 78 21.03 -45.79 12.88
C LYS A 78 19.72 -45.89 12.08
N PRO A 79 19.25 -44.83 11.38
CA PRO A 79 18.26 -45.00 10.35
C PRO A 79 18.89 -45.12 8.96
N ILE A 80 18.15 -45.84 8.15
CA ILE A 80 18.36 -46.22 6.76
C ILE A 80 18.40 -44.97 5.86
N VAL A 81 19.34 -44.96 4.91
CA VAL A 81 19.52 -43.89 3.92
C VAL A 81 18.40 -44.00 2.88
N GLU A 82 17.37 -43.17 3.02
CA GLU A 82 16.50 -42.79 1.91
C GLU A 82 16.95 -41.43 1.37
N SER A 83 17.42 -41.45 0.13
CA SER A 83 18.03 -40.33 -0.59
C SER A 83 17.00 -39.29 -1.03
N SER A 84 16.59 -38.40 -0.12
CA SER A 84 16.03 -37.09 -0.47
C SER A 84 16.35 -36.03 0.58
N SER A 85 17.64 -35.84 0.90
CA SER A 85 18.09 -34.78 1.80
C SER A 85 17.89 -33.40 1.16
N SER A 86 16.66 -32.88 1.17
CA SER A 86 16.41 -31.48 0.85
C SER A 86 17.03 -30.64 1.96
N SER A 87 17.99 -29.77 1.66
CA SER A 87 18.60 -28.87 2.65
C SER A 87 17.53 -28.12 3.44
N PRO A 88 17.70 -27.91 4.76
CA PRO A 88 16.72 -27.18 5.57
C PRO A 88 16.44 -25.78 5.00
N MET A 89 15.19 -25.32 5.13
CA MET A 89 14.76 -23.97 4.74
C MET A 89 14.84 -23.04 5.94
N TYR A 90 15.42 -21.85 5.73
CA TYR A 90 15.62 -20.83 6.75
C TYR A 90 14.91 -19.53 6.37
N ALA A 91 14.53 -18.75 7.38
CA ALA A 91 14.06 -17.38 7.19
C ALA A 91 15.24 -16.43 7.06
N SER A 92 15.21 -15.50 6.09
CA SER A 92 16.16 -14.38 6.00
C SER A 92 15.60 -13.07 6.53
N LEU A 93 14.28 -12.98 6.72
CA LEU A 93 13.57 -11.80 7.22
C LEU A 93 12.80 -12.12 8.51
N ALA A 94 12.53 -11.09 9.30
CA ALA A 94 11.57 -11.15 10.40
C ALA A 94 10.17 -10.82 9.85
N GLY A 95 9.17 -11.64 10.13
CA GLY A 95 7.81 -11.35 9.69
C GLY A 95 6.89 -12.56 9.68
N HIS A 96 5.74 -12.38 9.03
CA HIS A 96 4.76 -13.44 8.93
C HIS A 96 5.16 -14.47 7.88
N LEU A 97 5.16 -15.73 8.26
CA LEU A 97 5.41 -16.82 7.31
C LEU A 97 4.14 -17.09 6.51
N LYS A 98 4.22 -16.90 5.19
CA LYS A 98 3.10 -17.15 4.27
C LYS A 98 3.41 -18.30 3.33
N SER A 99 2.39 -19.13 3.11
CA SER A 99 2.39 -20.21 2.12
C SER A 99 1.36 -19.94 1.05
N VAL A 100 1.77 -20.00 -0.21
CA VAL A 100 0.86 -20.00 -1.36
C VAL A 100 1.22 -21.20 -2.22
N ASN A 101 0.35 -22.22 -2.22
CA ASN A 101 0.62 -23.53 -2.82
C ASN A 101 1.90 -24.16 -2.24
N LYS A 102 2.97 -24.22 -3.04
CA LYS A 102 4.29 -24.73 -2.64
C LYS A 102 5.30 -23.62 -2.37
N LEU A 103 4.93 -22.36 -2.57
CA LEU A 103 5.81 -21.20 -2.39
C LEU A 103 5.74 -20.72 -0.94
N MET A 104 6.88 -20.75 -0.25
CA MET A 104 7.05 -20.23 1.10
C MET A 104 7.78 -18.89 1.06
N TYR A 105 7.18 -17.85 1.62
CA TYR A 105 7.82 -16.53 1.72
C TYR A 105 7.53 -15.90 3.07
N VAL A 106 8.40 -14.97 3.49
CA VAL A 106 8.21 -14.19 4.71
C VAL A 106 7.75 -12.79 4.31
N GLU A 107 6.62 -12.37 4.85
CA GLU A 107 6.10 -11.01 4.71
C GLU A 107 6.58 -10.15 5.89
N PRO A 108 7.54 -9.24 5.67
CA PRO A 108 8.01 -8.35 6.72
C PRO A 108 6.95 -7.28 7.05
N PRO A 109 6.90 -6.80 8.30
CA PRO A 109 5.94 -5.76 8.71
C PRO A 109 6.17 -4.43 7.98
N ASN A 110 7.43 -4.11 7.65
CA ASN A 110 7.80 -2.92 6.91
C ASN A 110 8.75 -3.31 5.77
N ALA A 111 8.35 -3.05 4.53
CA ALA A 111 9.17 -3.23 3.35
C ALA A 111 8.94 -2.10 2.35
N ARG A 112 9.99 -1.82 1.57
CA ARG A 112 9.87 -0.95 0.39
C ARG A 112 9.03 -1.63 -0.68
N TYR A 113 8.43 -0.81 -1.53
CA TYR A 113 7.59 -1.28 -2.62
C TYR A 113 8.42 -2.01 -3.69
N ALA A 114 8.17 -3.31 -3.86
CA ALA A 114 8.89 -4.14 -4.84
C ALA A 114 8.35 -4.01 -6.28
N GLY A 115 7.10 -3.56 -6.46
CA GLY A 115 6.46 -3.49 -7.77
C GLY A 115 5.86 -4.81 -8.23
N ASN A 116 4.62 -4.76 -8.73
CA ASN A 116 4.00 -5.83 -9.51
C ASN A 116 3.47 -5.26 -10.83
N VAL A 117 3.50 -6.06 -11.90
CA VAL A 117 2.92 -5.67 -13.18
C VAL A 117 1.43 -5.39 -13.01
N GLY A 118 0.97 -4.24 -13.52
CA GLY A 118 -0.41 -3.77 -13.42
C GLY A 118 -0.74 -2.95 -12.17
N ASP A 119 0.19 -2.83 -11.22
CA ASP A 119 -0.02 -1.97 -10.04
C ASP A 119 -0.19 -0.51 -10.47
N THR A 120 -1.15 0.19 -9.86
CA THR A 120 -1.27 1.65 -9.96
C THR A 120 -0.36 2.31 -8.93
N VAL A 121 0.49 3.23 -9.37
CA VAL A 121 1.45 3.91 -8.50
C VAL A 121 1.36 5.43 -8.64
N VAL A 122 1.52 6.14 -7.53
CA VAL A 122 1.70 7.59 -7.51
C VAL A 122 3.18 7.88 -7.31
N GLY A 123 3.75 8.76 -8.14
CA GLY A 123 5.16 9.09 -8.07
C GLY A 123 5.45 10.55 -8.33
N ARG A 124 6.67 10.97 -7.99
CA ARG A 124 7.18 12.30 -8.26
C ARG A 124 8.29 12.22 -9.29
N ILE A 125 8.26 13.08 -10.31
CA ILE A 125 9.36 13.17 -11.27
C ILE A 125 10.57 13.78 -10.56
N ILE A 126 11.70 13.09 -10.63
CA ILE A 126 12.96 13.54 -10.03
C ILE A 126 13.83 14.21 -11.09
N GLU A 127 13.94 13.60 -12.26
CA GLU A 127 14.78 14.07 -13.35
C GLU A 127 14.15 13.76 -14.71
N VAL A 128 14.39 14.65 -15.67
CA VAL A 128 14.04 14.48 -17.08
C VAL A 128 15.33 14.15 -17.82
N GLU A 129 15.47 12.90 -18.25
CA GLU A 129 16.61 12.43 -19.04
C GLU A 129 16.25 12.33 -20.53
N GLN A 130 17.24 11.95 -21.35
CA GLN A 130 17.02 11.71 -22.77
C GLN A 130 15.98 10.59 -22.97
N ARG A 131 14.84 10.95 -23.58
CA ARG A 131 13.73 10.04 -23.91
C ARG A 131 13.11 9.29 -22.72
N ARG A 132 13.37 9.69 -21.48
CA ARG A 132 12.69 9.12 -20.29
C ARG A 132 12.62 10.09 -19.11
N TRP A 133 11.59 9.94 -18.29
CA TRP A 133 11.51 10.53 -16.96
C TRP A 133 11.89 9.49 -15.92
N LYS A 134 12.56 9.94 -14.87
CA LYS A 134 12.84 9.14 -13.68
C LYS A 134 11.89 9.57 -12.57
N VAL A 135 11.27 8.57 -11.96
CA VAL A 135 10.13 8.79 -11.07
C VAL A 135 10.41 8.12 -9.74
N ASP A 136 10.37 8.90 -8.65
CA ASP A 136 10.34 8.38 -7.30
C ASP A 136 8.96 7.77 -7.02
N VAL A 137 8.92 6.45 -6.91
CA VAL A 137 7.73 5.66 -6.57
C VAL A 137 7.91 4.93 -5.24
N ASN A 138 8.78 5.38 -4.33
CA ASN A 138 9.01 4.72 -3.03
C ASN A 138 9.43 3.23 -3.15
N SER A 139 10.15 2.90 -4.22
CA SER A 139 10.73 1.57 -4.45
C SER A 139 12.21 1.54 -3.99
N TYR A 140 12.91 0.46 -4.31
CA TYR A 140 14.36 0.31 -4.12
C TYR A 140 15.14 1.21 -5.07
N GLN A 141 14.62 1.44 -6.27
CA GLN A 141 15.24 2.27 -7.32
C GLN A 141 14.24 3.27 -7.90
N LEU A 142 14.74 4.29 -8.59
CA LEU A 142 13.89 5.20 -9.38
C LEU A 142 13.29 4.44 -10.56
N ALA A 143 11.99 4.61 -10.75
CA ALA A 143 11.28 3.99 -11.85
C ALA A 143 11.53 4.75 -13.15
N ASN A 144 11.56 4.04 -14.27
CA ASN A 144 11.73 4.60 -15.60
C ASN A 144 10.36 4.80 -16.26
N LEU A 145 10.08 6.00 -16.75
CA LEU A 145 8.93 6.28 -17.61
C LEU A 145 9.44 6.72 -18.98
N SER A 146 9.40 5.83 -19.97
CA SER A 146 9.90 6.16 -21.31
C SER A 146 8.98 7.13 -22.05
N LEU A 147 9.62 8.05 -22.79
CA LEU A 147 9.23 8.60 -24.09
C LEU A 147 8.02 7.86 -24.68
N ALA A 148 8.30 6.64 -25.11
CA ALA A 148 7.42 5.76 -25.88
C ALA A 148 6.16 5.30 -25.13
N ASN A 149 6.16 5.30 -23.80
CA ASN A 149 5.09 4.72 -22.99
C ASN A 149 4.05 5.75 -22.49
N VAL A 150 4.19 7.01 -22.89
CA VAL A 150 3.27 8.10 -22.51
C VAL A 150 2.36 8.50 -23.67
N LYS A 151 1.07 8.69 -23.43
CA LYS A 151 0.17 9.29 -24.43
C LYS A 151 0.33 10.81 -24.41
N LEU A 152 0.84 11.37 -25.51
CA LEU A 152 1.02 12.81 -25.66
C LEU A 152 -0.32 13.52 -25.86
N PRO A 153 -0.43 14.80 -25.46
CA PRO A 153 -1.68 15.56 -25.49
C PRO A 153 -2.24 15.76 -26.90
N THR A 154 -1.39 15.70 -27.92
CA THR A 154 -1.77 15.76 -29.34
C THR A 154 -2.74 14.64 -29.73
N GLY A 155 -2.86 13.57 -28.94
CA GLY A 155 -3.81 12.47 -29.15
C GLY A 155 -3.54 11.61 -30.40
N GLU A 156 -2.61 12.05 -31.24
CA GLU A 156 -2.21 11.42 -32.49
C GLU A 156 -1.37 10.17 -32.24
N LEU A 157 -1.78 9.06 -32.84
CA LEU A 157 -1.01 7.82 -32.84
C LEU A 157 0.10 7.94 -33.90
N ARG A 158 1.19 8.63 -33.55
CA ARG A 158 2.38 8.76 -34.39
C ARG A 158 3.65 8.32 -33.67
N ARG A 159 4.71 8.09 -34.44
CA ARG A 159 6.06 7.94 -33.87
C ARG A 159 6.44 9.25 -33.19
N LYS A 160 7.06 9.12 -32.02
CA LYS A 160 7.54 10.26 -31.23
C LYS A 160 8.77 10.85 -31.91
N SER A 161 8.72 12.15 -32.17
CA SER A 161 9.75 12.90 -32.89
C SER A 161 10.82 13.44 -31.94
N GLU A 162 11.91 13.96 -32.49
CA GLU A 162 12.92 14.69 -31.71
C GLU A 162 12.35 15.97 -31.07
N ASP A 163 11.32 16.57 -31.66
CA ASP A 163 10.65 17.72 -31.07
C ASP A 163 9.90 17.34 -29.79
N ASP A 164 9.30 16.14 -29.75
CA ASP A 164 8.68 15.61 -28.54
C ASP A 164 9.74 15.35 -27.44
N GLU A 165 10.96 14.95 -27.82
CA GLU A 165 12.10 14.77 -26.93
C GLU A 165 12.56 16.13 -26.35
N ARG A 166 12.66 17.17 -27.18
CA ARG A 166 12.97 18.55 -26.72
C ARG A 166 11.87 19.12 -25.83
N ALA A 167 10.61 18.78 -26.10
CA ALA A 167 9.45 19.24 -25.35
C ALA A 167 9.15 18.44 -24.08
N MET A 168 9.93 17.41 -23.73
CA MET A 168 9.61 16.54 -22.58
C MET A 168 9.35 17.30 -21.28
N ARG A 169 10.15 18.33 -21.00
CA ARG A 169 10.01 19.17 -19.79
C ARG A 169 8.76 20.05 -19.79
N SER A 170 8.19 20.38 -20.96
CA SER A 170 6.92 21.13 -21.02
C SER A 170 5.72 20.26 -20.66
N PHE A 171 5.78 18.96 -20.96
CA PHE A 171 4.75 18.01 -20.59
C PHE A 171 4.75 17.70 -19.10
N MET A 172 5.91 17.32 -18.57
CA MET A 172 6.11 17.00 -17.16
C MET A 172 7.55 17.31 -16.76
N ARG A 173 7.72 18.02 -15.65
CA ARG A 173 9.02 18.48 -15.14
C ARG A 173 9.32 17.93 -13.76
N GLU A 174 10.55 18.16 -13.32
CA GLU A 174 11.03 17.82 -11.99
C GLU A 174 10.08 18.40 -10.92
N GLY A 175 9.68 17.55 -9.97
CA GLY A 175 8.74 17.89 -8.90
C GLY A 175 7.26 17.61 -9.20
N ASP A 176 6.87 17.40 -10.47
CA ASP A 176 5.49 17.07 -10.81
C ASP A 176 5.08 15.72 -10.24
N LEU A 177 3.85 15.66 -9.71
CA LEU A 177 3.22 14.42 -9.30
C LEU A 177 2.51 13.77 -10.48
N ILE A 178 2.67 12.48 -10.58
CA ILE A 178 2.10 11.69 -11.67
C ILE A 178 1.49 10.42 -11.11
N VAL A 179 0.56 9.86 -11.86
CA VAL A 179 0.02 8.55 -11.57
C VAL A 179 0.15 7.64 -12.78
N ALA A 180 0.81 6.52 -12.59
CA ALA A 180 1.22 5.59 -13.63
C ALA A 180 0.77 4.16 -13.30
N GLU A 181 0.92 3.29 -14.27
CA GLU A 181 0.82 1.84 -14.08
C GLU A 181 2.20 1.21 -14.28
N VAL A 182 2.50 0.15 -13.53
CA VAL A 182 3.71 -0.64 -13.71
C VAL A 182 3.52 -1.54 -14.93
N ARG A 183 4.33 -1.35 -15.97
CA ARG A 183 4.31 -2.16 -17.19
C ARG A 183 5.09 -3.45 -17.02
N GLU A 184 6.27 -3.33 -16.44
CA GLU A 184 7.27 -4.39 -16.35
C GLU A 184 8.15 -4.15 -15.12
N VAL A 185 8.56 -5.25 -14.50
CA VAL A 185 9.53 -5.29 -13.40
C VAL A 185 10.76 -6.01 -13.94
N PHE A 186 11.88 -5.31 -14.02
CA PHE A 186 13.13 -5.87 -14.52
C PHE A 186 13.79 -6.77 -13.46
N ARG A 187 14.75 -7.60 -13.91
CA ARG A 187 15.44 -8.57 -13.03
C ARG A 187 16.24 -7.90 -11.91
N ASP A 188 16.68 -6.67 -12.12
CA ASP A 188 17.39 -5.84 -11.15
C ASP A 188 16.44 -5.15 -10.14
N GLY A 189 15.12 -5.37 -10.26
CA GLY A 189 14.10 -4.73 -9.45
C GLY A 189 13.72 -3.31 -9.91
N SER A 190 14.28 -2.82 -11.02
CA SER A 190 13.87 -1.54 -11.60
C SER A 190 12.48 -1.65 -12.25
N LEU A 191 11.70 -0.57 -12.16
CA LEU A 191 10.31 -0.55 -12.60
C LEU A 191 10.16 0.24 -13.90
N GLN A 192 9.54 -0.35 -14.92
CA GLN A 192 9.13 0.35 -16.13
C GLN A 192 7.67 0.79 -16.00
N LEU A 193 7.43 2.08 -16.07
CA LEU A 193 6.09 2.66 -16.02
C LEU A 193 5.52 2.89 -17.43
N HIS A 194 4.19 2.93 -17.52
CA HIS A 194 3.44 3.41 -18.69
C HIS A 194 2.27 4.33 -18.30
N MET A 195 1.91 5.22 -19.22
CA MET A 195 0.85 6.23 -19.08
C MET A 195 -0.03 6.31 -20.34
N PRO A 196 -1.00 5.39 -20.51
CA PRO A 196 -1.85 5.35 -21.69
C PRO A 196 -2.96 6.42 -21.71
N GLY A 197 -3.09 7.24 -20.65
CA GLY A 197 -3.90 8.46 -20.65
C GLY A 197 -5.38 8.30 -20.31
N LYS A 198 -5.93 7.07 -20.21
CA LYS A 198 -7.34 6.88 -19.79
C LYS A 198 -7.57 7.13 -18.30
N ARG A 199 -6.59 6.68 -17.52
CA ARG A 199 -6.60 6.71 -16.05
C ARG A 199 -5.21 7.03 -15.55
N THR A 200 -4.33 7.64 -16.32
CA THR A 200 -2.93 7.88 -15.94
C THR A 200 -2.48 9.21 -16.50
N GLY A 201 -1.50 9.84 -15.87
CA GLY A 201 -1.05 11.16 -16.27
C GLY A 201 -0.55 12.01 -15.09
N ARG A 202 -0.34 13.28 -15.37
CA ARG A 202 0.08 14.28 -14.39
C ARG A 202 -1.10 14.66 -13.48
N LEU A 203 -0.84 14.72 -12.18
CA LEU A 203 -1.81 15.11 -11.16
C LEU A 203 -1.80 16.62 -10.93
N GLY A 204 -2.97 17.15 -10.59
CA GLY A 204 -3.17 18.56 -10.26
C GLY A 204 -2.83 18.92 -8.82
N GLU A 205 -3.39 20.05 -8.41
CA GLU A 205 -3.32 20.53 -7.03
C GLU A 205 -3.86 19.46 -6.07
N GLY A 206 -3.18 19.28 -4.95
CA GLY A 206 -3.47 18.26 -3.96
C GLY A 206 -2.28 18.04 -3.04
N CYS A 207 -2.32 16.97 -2.26
CA CYS A 207 -1.26 16.59 -1.34
C CYS A 207 -0.95 15.10 -1.46
N ILE A 208 0.28 14.74 -1.08
CA ILE A 208 0.72 13.34 -1.03
C ILE A 208 0.87 12.91 0.44
N VAL A 209 0.35 11.73 0.76
CA VAL A 209 0.51 11.05 2.03
C VAL A 209 1.32 9.79 1.77
N ARG A 210 2.43 9.64 2.48
CA ARG A 210 3.25 8.42 2.42
C ARG A 210 2.84 7.50 3.55
N VAL A 211 2.45 6.29 3.23
CA VAL A 211 2.11 5.22 4.18
C VAL A 211 2.91 3.96 3.81
N PRO A 212 3.10 3.02 4.74
CA PRO A 212 3.70 1.74 4.40
C PRO A 212 2.94 1.06 3.24
N PRO A 213 3.62 0.57 2.19
CA PRO A 213 2.96 -0.06 1.04
C PRO A 213 2.10 -1.28 1.44
N SER A 214 2.47 -1.97 2.53
CA SER A 214 1.74 -3.11 3.09
C SER A 214 0.34 -2.75 3.61
N LEU A 215 0.10 -1.49 4.00
CA LEU A 215 -1.21 -1.06 4.47
C LEU A 215 -2.18 -0.79 3.31
N ILE A 216 -1.68 -0.52 2.10
CA ILE A 216 -2.55 -0.29 0.94
C ILE A 216 -3.13 -1.62 0.48
N ARG A 217 -4.45 -1.76 0.56
CA ARG A 217 -5.14 -2.93 0.02
C ARG A 217 -5.11 -2.89 -1.50
N ARG A 218 -4.56 -3.93 -2.13
CA ARG A 218 -4.64 -4.09 -3.61
C ARG A 218 -6.08 -4.31 -4.04
N GLN A 219 -6.55 -3.53 -5.02
CA GLN A 219 -7.91 -3.56 -5.53
C GLN A 219 -7.94 -3.40 -7.05
N LYS A 220 -9.08 -3.69 -7.68
CA LYS A 220 -9.25 -3.46 -9.12
C LYS A 220 -9.25 -1.96 -9.46
N ILE A 221 -9.73 -1.14 -8.53
CA ILE A 221 -9.87 0.30 -8.68
C ILE A 221 -9.10 0.93 -7.51
N HIS A 222 -8.18 1.82 -7.84
CA HIS A 222 -7.34 2.56 -6.89
C HIS A 222 -7.61 4.08 -6.93
N ARG A 223 -8.61 4.50 -7.70
CA ARG A 223 -8.98 5.90 -7.93
C ARG A 223 -10.44 6.10 -7.56
N HIS A 224 -10.70 7.06 -6.71
CA HIS A 224 -12.01 7.26 -6.10
C HIS A 224 -12.33 8.75 -6.02
N ASN A 225 -13.56 9.10 -6.36
CA ASN A 225 -14.14 10.40 -6.04
C ASN A 225 -14.99 10.21 -4.79
N LEU A 226 -14.46 10.60 -3.64
CA LEU A 226 -15.16 10.48 -2.36
C LEU A 226 -16.16 11.64 -2.22
N ALA A 227 -17.38 11.33 -1.79
CA ALA A 227 -18.33 12.34 -1.33
C ALA A 227 -18.15 12.52 0.17
N VAL A 228 -17.50 13.61 0.57
CA VAL A 228 -17.21 13.92 1.98
C VAL A 228 -18.23 14.96 2.47
N PRO A 229 -18.90 14.76 3.63
CA PRO A 229 -19.80 15.76 4.18
C PRO A 229 -19.13 17.13 4.39
N ARG A 230 -19.83 18.22 4.09
CA ARG A 230 -19.38 19.60 4.36
C ARG A 230 -19.45 19.91 5.83
N GLY A 231 -18.37 20.51 6.35
CA GLY A 231 -18.30 21.32 7.58
C GLY A 231 -19.58 22.12 7.83
N THR A 232 -20.04 22.20 9.08
CA THR A 232 -21.15 23.07 9.50
C THR A 232 -20.65 24.52 9.51
N GLY A 233 -20.37 25.05 8.33
CA GLY A 233 -19.73 26.35 8.12
C GLY A 233 -20.51 27.25 7.16
N ALA A 234 -21.84 27.14 7.11
CA ALA A 234 -22.68 28.11 6.43
C ALA A 234 -23.99 28.24 7.20
N SER A 235 -24.10 29.35 7.94
CA SER A 235 -25.31 29.89 8.58
C SER A 235 -26.36 28.88 9.05
N ALA A 236 -26.52 28.75 10.36
CA ALA A 236 -27.63 28.04 11.01
C ALA A 236 -29.03 28.65 10.70
N SER A 237 -29.16 29.49 9.68
CA SER A 237 -30.40 30.19 9.31
C SER A 237 -31.19 29.54 8.18
N ASP A 238 -30.72 28.47 7.53
CA ASP A 238 -31.50 27.80 6.48
C ASP A 238 -31.83 26.35 6.84
N HIS A 239 -33.11 26.07 7.00
CA HIS A 239 -33.73 24.76 7.19
C HIS A 239 -33.64 23.88 5.93
N GLN A 240 -32.46 23.71 5.34
CA GLN A 240 -32.27 22.79 4.22
C GLN A 240 -31.62 21.48 4.70
N LEU A 241 -32.48 20.46 4.77
CA LEU A 241 -32.31 19.13 5.39
C LEU A 241 -31.26 18.19 4.75
N MET A 242 -30.19 18.68 4.12
CA MET A 242 -29.09 17.81 3.68
C MET A 242 -27.73 18.52 3.83
N PRO A 243 -26.76 17.96 4.58
CA PRO A 243 -25.39 18.46 4.53
C PRO A 243 -24.88 18.32 3.10
N GLY A 244 -24.50 19.43 2.47
CA GLY A 244 -23.88 19.38 1.14
C GLY A 244 -22.64 18.50 1.19
N THR A 245 -22.31 17.80 0.10
CA THR A 245 -21.08 17.01 0.01
C THR A 245 -20.03 17.75 -0.81
N VAL A 246 -18.76 17.54 -0.47
CA VAL A 246 -17.61 17.96 -1.27
C VAL A 246 -17.03 16.72 -1.94
N SER A 247 -16.78 16.80 -3.24
CA SER A 247 -16.08 15.74 -3.96
C SER A 247 -14.57 15.88 -3.72
N VAL A 248 -13.97 14.85 -3.13
CA VAL A 248 -12.52 14.76 -2.91
C VAL A 248 -11.96 13.63 -3.76
N GLY A 249 -10.94 13.93 -4.55
CA GLY A 249 -10.20 12.93 -5.30
C GLY A 249 -9.22 12.17 -4.41
N LEU A 250 -9.21 10.85 -4.53
CA LEU A 250 -8.32 9.93 -3.82
C LEU A 250 -7.68 8.96 -4.81
N ILE A 251 -6.36 8.85 -4.75
CA ILE A 251 -5.60 7.82 -5.48
C ILE A 251 -4.71 7.05 -4.51
N LEU A 252 -5.01 5.76 -4.37
CA LEU A 252 -4.28 4.84 -3.50
C LEU A 252 -3.18 4.13 -4.31
N GLY A 253 -1.97 4.68 -4.35
CA GLY A 253 -0.86 3.99 -5.01
C GLY A 253 -0.46 2.72 -4.26
N CYS A 254 -0.33 1.58 -4.96
CA CYS A 254 0.15 0.31 -4.38
C CYS A 254 1.53 0.43 -3.71
N ASN A 255 2.25 1.50 -4.03
CA ASN A 255 3.56 1.85 -3.49
C ASN A 255 3.53 2.64 -2.17
N GLY A 256 2.34 2.79 -1.56
CA GLY A 256 2.19 3.55 -0.31
C GLY A 256 2.17 5.07 -0.51
N ASN A 257 2.33 5.56 -1.73
CA ASN A 257 2.11 6.96 -2.06
C ASN A 257 0.62 7.17 -2.36
N VAL A 258 -0.07 7.89 -1.48
CA VAL A 258 -1.49 8.22 -1.62
C VAL A 258 -1.62 9.69 -2.01
N TRP A 259 -2.32 9.98 -3.10
CA TRP A 259 -2.65 11.36 -3.46
C TRP A 259 -4.07 11.68 -3.01
N VAL A 260 -4.25 12.85 -2.41
CA VAL A 260 -5.54 13.39 -1.96
C VAL A 260 -5.63 14.83 -2.44
N GLY A 261 -6.72 15.19 -3.10
CA GLY A 261 -6.90 16.54 -3.61
C GLY A 261 -8.31 16.83 -4.05
N PRO A 262 -8.57 18.04 -4.55
CA PRO A 262 -9.81 18.36 -5.25
C PRO A 262 -10.06 17.37 -6.39
N SER A 263 -11.30 16.97 -6.65
CA SER A 263 -11.62 16.00 -7.72
C SER A 263 -11.14 16.45 -9.11
N ARG A 264 -11.13 17.77 -9.38
CA ARG A 264 -10.54 18.35 -10.60
C ARG A 264 -9.06 18.06 -10.76
N GLY A 265 -8.33 17.85 -9.66
CA GLY A 265 -6.91 17.47 -9.68
C GLY A 265 -6.66 16.06 -10.24
N MET A 266 -7.72 15.25 -10.41
CA MET A 266 -7.68 13.93 -11.06
C MET A 266 -8.21 13.94 -12.50
N GLU A 267 -8.55 15.10 -13.08
CA GLU A 267 -8.94 15.20 -14.49
C GLU A 267 -7.71 15.01 -15.40
N LEU A 268 -7.34 13.74 -15.59
CA LEU A 268 -6.11 13.27 -16.24
C LEU A 268 -6.11 13.44 -17.78
N GLY A 269 -6.90 14.36 -18.33
CA GLY A 269 -7.51 14.16 -19.65
C GLY A 269 -7.64 15.34 -20.59
N LEU A 270 -6.91 16.46 -20.45
CA LEU A 270 -6.94 17.52 -21.49
C LEU A 270 -5.60 18.08 -21.97
N GLN A 271 -4.52 18.09 -21.18
CA GLN A 271 -3.16 18.20 -21.74
C GLN A 271 -2.13 17.71 -20.72
N LEU A 272 -1.25 16.79 -21.13
CA LEU A 272 0.10 16.74 -20.57
C LEU A 272 0.70 18.14 -20.81
N GLY A 273 0.79 18.97 -19.77
CA GLY A 273 1.19 20.38 -19.89
C GLY A 273 0.07 21.43 -19.77
N ALA A 274 -1.21 21.06 -19.61
CA ALA A 274 -2.20 22.03 -19.12
C ALA A 274 -1.80 22.45 -17.71
N THR A 275 -1.70 23.75 -17.48
CA THR A 275 -1.74 24.27 -16.11
C THR A 275 -3.07 23.82 -15.52
N ILE A 276 -3.04 22.88 -14.58
CA ILE A 276 -4.22 22.50 -13.78
C ILE A 276 -4.65 23.68 -12.86
N SER A 277 -3.94 24.80 -12.95
CA SER A 277 -4.34 26.10 -12.43
C SER A 277 -5.65 26.54 -13.07
N ALA A 278 -6.71 26.47 -12.27
CA ALA A 278 -7.90 27.32 -12.30
C ALA A 278 -8.23 27.91 -13.69
N SER A 279 -8.76 27.07 -14.58
CA SER A 279 -9.56 27.57 -15.70
C SER A 279 -10.76 28.34 -15.13
N GLY A 280 -10.61 29.66 -15.04
CA GLY A 280 -11.65 30.66 -15.33
C GLY A 280 -12.91 30.73 -14.46
N ARG A 281 -13.03 30.00 -13.34
CA ARG A 281 -14.10 30.28 -12.37
C ARG A 281 -13.53 31.12 -11.24
N VAL A 282 -14.11 32.29 -11.00
CA VAL A 282 -14.02 32.95 -9.70
C VAL A 282 -14.73 32.03 -8.72
N GLN A 283 -14.02 31.01 -8.26
CA GLN A 283 -14.50 30.11 -7.23
C GLN A 283 -14.64 30.97 -5.98
N GLN A 284 -15.84 31.03 -5.41
CA GLN A 284 -16.06 31.81 -4.20
C GLN A 284 -15.11 31.31 -3.12
N ARG A 285 -14.46 32.23 -2.39
CA ARG A 285 -13.41 31.91 -1.41
C ARG A 285 -13.84 30.81 -0.44
N ASP A 286 -15.12 30.79 -0.10
CA ASP A 286 -15.75 29.84 0.82
C ASP A 286 -15.82 28.42 0.24
N GLU A 287 -16.08 28.27 -1.07
CA GLU A 287 -16.06 26.95 -1.73
C GLU A 287 -14.66 26.32 -1.70
N LEU A 288 -13.63 27.13 -1.96
CA LEU A 288 -12.24 26.69 -1.90
C LEU A 288 -11.81 26.32 -0.47
N LEU A 289 -12.32 27.04 0.53
CA LEU A 289 -12.06 26.74 1.93
C LEU A 289 -12.69 25.40 2.33
N MET A 290 -13.97 25.19 2.00
CA MET A 290 -14.67 23.92 2.24
C MET A 290 -13.96 22.74 1.58
N GLU A 291 -13.46 22.91 0.36
CA GLU A 291 -12.70 21.88 -0.33
C GLU A 291 -11.36 21.56 0.35
N ARG A 292 -10.63 22.58 0.81
CA ARG A 292 -9.37 22.38 1.56
C ARG A 292 -9.61 21.67 2.89
N ILE A 293 -10.70 21.98 3.58
CA ILE A 293 -11.12 21.30 4.81
C ILE A 293 -11.41 19.82 4.54
N ALA A 294 -12.18 19.51 3.49
CA ALA A 294 -12.50 18.14 3.11
C ALA A 294 -11.25 17.32 2.73
N VAL A 295 -10.35 17.91 1.93
CA VAL A 295 -9.05 17.30 1.57
C VAL A 295 -8.21 17.04 2.83
N SER A 296 -8.16 17.99 3.75
CA SER A 296 -7.40 17.88 5.01
C SER A 296 -7.95 16.77 5.91
N ARG A 297 -9.28 16.63 5.99
CA ARG A 297 -9.93 15.55 6.73
C ARG A 297 -9.56 14.18 6.17
N VAL A 298 -9.70 13.98 4.86
CA VAL A 298 -9.33 12.71 4.20
C VAL A 298 -7.86 12.40 4.44
N ARG A 299 -6.97 13.39 4.28
CA ARG A 299 -5.54 13.25 4.55
C ARG A 299 -5.26 12.82 5.99
N ASN A 300 -5.91 13.46 6.97
CA ASN A 300 -5.70 13.16 8.38
C ASN A 300 -6.25 11.78 8.75
N VAL A 301 -7.43 11.40 8.26
CA VAL A 301 -7.98 10.04 8.42
C VAL A 301 -6.99 8.99 7.90
N ILE A 302 -6.44 9.17 6.69
CA ILE A 302 -5.45 8.24 6.12
C ILE A 302 -4.20 8.16 7.00
N ALA A 303 -3.67 9.30 7.46
CA ALA A 303 -2.50 9.33 8.34
C ALA A 303 -2.78 8.64 9.69
N SER A 304 -4.00 8.79 10.22
CA SER A 304 -4.44 8.17 11.46
C SER A 304 -4.57 6.66 11.33
N LEU A 305 -5.24 6.17 10.28
CA LEU A 305 -5.34 4.74 9.98
C LEU A 305 -3.97 4.11 9.76
N ALA A 306 -3.08 4.81 9.03
CA ALA A 306 -1.73 4.33 8.79
C ALA A 306 -0.90 4.18 10.08
N THR A 307 -1.04 5.12 11.01
CA THR A 307 -0.32 5.09 12.29
C THR A 307 -0.79 3.92 13.16
N GLU A 308 -2.08 3.61 13.13
CA GLU A 308 -2.68 2.51 13.88
C GLU A 308 -2.58 1.16 13.14
N GLY A 309 -1.86 1.09 12.02
CA GLY A 309 -1.66 -0.14 11.26
C GLY A 309 -2.92 -0.70 10.60
N VAL A 310 -3.97 0.12 10.45
CA VAL A 310 -5.21 -0.29 9.78
C VAL A 310 -5.00 -0.26 8.27
N SER A 311 -5.44 -1.32 7.58
CA SER A 311 -5.34 -1.37 6.11
C SER A 311 -6.24 -0.31 5.46
N ILE A 312 -5.69 0.34 4.43
CA ILE A 312 -6.24 1.51 3.77
C ILE A 312 -6.80 1.10 2.41
N TRP A 313 -8.10 1.33 2.26
CA TRP A 313 -8.85 1.29 1.00
C TRP A 313 -10.05 2.24 1.04
N GLU A 314 -10.74 2.43 -0.08
CA GLU A 314 -11.86 3.38 -0.21
C GLU A 314 -12.85 3.36 0.97
N THR A 315 -13.43 2.20 1.30
CA THR A 315 -14.42 2.07 2.37
C THR A 315 -13.85 2.42 3.74
N SER A 316 -12.61 2.04 4.04
CA SER A 316 -11.98 2.39 5.33
C SER A 316 -11.77 3.90 5.47
N VAL A 317 -11.43 4.58 4.38
CA VAL A 317 -11.24 6.04 4.36
C VAL A 317 -12.59 6.74 4.48
N LEU A 318 -13.61 6.29 3.76
CA LEU A 318 -14.98 6.82 3.88
C LEU A 318 -15.55 6.63 5.28
N ALA A 319 -15.43 5.43 5.85
CA ALA A 319 -15.84 5.14 7.21
C ALA A 319 -15.14 6.06 8.23
N GLY A 320 -13.83 6.30 8.06
CA GLY A 320 -13.08 7.21 8.92
C GLY A 320 -13.51 8.68 8.74
N CYS A 321 -13.83 9.12 7.52
CA CYS A 321 -14.34 10.46 7.28
C CYS A 321 -15.71 10.67 7.93
N GLU A 322 -16.62 9.70 7.81
CA GLU A 322 -17.94 9.73 8.45
C GLU A 322 -17.84 9.68 9.99
N ALA A 323 -16.95 8.85 10.55
CA ALA A 323 -16.73 8.79 11.98
C ALA A 323 -16.13 10.10 12.53
N SER A 324 -15.14 10.67 11.83
CA SER A 324 -14.58 11.98 12.15
C SER A 324 -15.63 13.10 12.07
N TRP A 325 -16.53 13.02 11.09
CA TRP A 325 -17.63 13.96 10.93
C TRP A 325 -18.63 13.90 12.09
N LEU A 326 -19.02 12.69 12.49
CA LEU A 326 -19.93 12.49 13.61
C LEU A 326 -19.32 12.96 14.94
N ASP A 327 -18.03 12.72 15.18
CA ASP A 327 -17.34 13.16 16.40
C ASP A 327 -17.38 14.70 16.53
N GLU A 328 -17.14 15.44 15.44
CA GLU A 328 -17.25 16.90 15.41
C GLU A 328 -18.67 17.39 15.68
N TYR A 329 -19.68 16.75 15.07
CA TYR A 329 -21.09 17.12 15.27
C TYR A 329 -21.54 16.96 16.73
N HIS A 330 -21.13 15.88 17.40
CA HIS A 330 -21.47 15.66 18.81
C HIS A 330 -20.75 16.65 19.74
N ASN A 331 -19.48 16.97 19.45
CA ASN A 331 -18.73 17.95 20.24
C ASN A 331 -19.21 19.40 20.06
N HIS A 332 -19.85 19.73 18.93
CA HIS A 332 -20.42 21.06 18.68
C HIS A 332 -21.67 21.37 19.53
N GLY A 333 -22.34 20.34 20.06
CA GLY A 333 -23.51 20.50 20.92
C GLY A 333 -23.20 21.10 22.30
N ASP A 334 -21.94 21.00 22.76
CA ASP A 334 -21.53 21.39 24.11
C ASP A 334 -20.68 22.68 24.16
N GLU A 335 -20.14 23.16 23.03
CA GLU A 335 -19.19 24.29 22.96
C GLU A 335 -19.70 25.48 22.10
N ALA A 336 -20.94 25.93 22.35
CA ALA A 336 -21.62 26.98 21.56
C ALA A 336 -21.08 28.43 21.74
N GLU A 337 -19.84 28.64 22.22
CA GLU A 337 -19.27 29.98 22.43
C GLU A 337 -17.80 30.10 21.99
N MET A 338 -17.44 29.86 20.72
CA MET A 338 -16.11 30.24 20.21
C MET A 338 -16.15 30.70 18.74
N GLU A 339 -15.29 31.68 18.40
CA GLU A 339 -15.19 32.35 17.09
C GLU A 339 -15.08 31.38 15.90
N GLU A 340 -15.90 31.63 14.87
CA GLU A 340 -16.23 30.78 13.71
C GLU A 340 -15.04 30.39 12.78
N GLY A 341 -13.80 30.80 13.08
CA GLY A 341 -12.64 30.55 12.21
C GLY A 341 -11.51 29.70 12.84
N GLU A 342 -11.32 29.75 14.16
CA GLU A 342 -10.22 29.03 14.83
C GLU A 342 -10.63 27.63 15.32
N GLY A 343 -11.92 27.41 15.58
CA GLY A 343 -12.46 26.14 16.06
C GLY A 343 -12.25 24.97 15.08
N GLU A 344 -12.54 25.17 13.80
CA GLU A 344 -12.51 24.10 12.79
C GLU A 344 -11.08 23.56 12.53
N SER A 345 -10.08 24.45 12.49
CA SER A 345 -8.68 24.05 12.31
C SER A 345 -8.14 23.25 13.52
N ARG A 346 -8.59 23.61 14.73
CA ARG A 346 -8.29 22.87 15.97
C ARG A 346 -8.98 21.49 16.02
N GLN A 347 -10.16 21.36 15.40
CA GLN A 347 -10.90 20.10 15.34
C GLN A 347 -10.27 19.09 14.35
N LEU A 348 -9.89 19.50 13.14
CA LEU A 348 -9.25 18.58 12.18
C LEU A 348 -7.88 18.10 12.62
N THR A 349 -7.14 18.93 13.36
CA THR A 349 -5.83 18.56 13.93
C THR A 349 -5.95 17.60 15.10
N ARG A 350 -7.10 17.56 15.80
CA ARG A 350 -7.41 16.59 16.86
C ARG A 350 -7.34 15.15 16.35
N LEU A 351 -7.70 14.90 15.09
CA LEU A 351 -7.57 13.58 14.45
C LEU A 351 -6.14 13.04 14.45
N LEU A 352 -5.12 13.88 14.61
CA LEU A 352 -3.72 13.45 14.64
C LEU A 352 -3.21 13.13 16.06
N ARG A 353 -4.01 13.40 17.10
CA ARG A 353 -3.66 13.07 18.49
C ARG A 353 -3.76 11.55 18.73
N PRO A 354 -2.85 10.93 19.49
CA PRO A 354 -2.84 9.48 19.69
C PRO A 354 -4.17 8.89 20.17
N GLU A 355 -4.85 9.57 21.10
CA GLU A 355 -6.13 9.11 21.66
C GLU A 355 -7.24 9.07 20.61
N HIS A 356 -7.39 10.17 19.86
CA HIS A 356 -8.38 10.28 18.79
C HIS A 356 -8.08 9.35 17.62
N ARG A 357 -6.81 9.11 17.30
CA ARG A 357 -6.41 8.14 16.26
C ARG A 357 -6.83 6.72 16.61
N LYS A 358 -6.53 6.28 17.83
CA LYS A 358 -6.94 4.96 18.34
C LYS A 358 -8.45 4.79 18.35
N HIS A 359 -9.15 5.81 18.84
CA HIS A 359 -10.62 5.81 18.86
C HIS A 359 -11.20 5.71 17.45
N LEU A 360 -10.73 6.56 16.53
CA LEU A 360 -11.14 6.54 15.13
C LEU A 360 -10.87 5.17 14.47
N ALA A 361 -9.67 4.62 14.66
CA ALA A 361 -9.32 3.30 14.12
C ALA A 361 -10.25 2.21 14.66
N SER A 362 -10.57 2.24 15.95
CA SER A 362 -11.54 1.31 16.55
C SER A 362 -12.93 1.44 15.90
N LEU A 363 -13.44 2.66 15.70
CA LEU A 363 -14.73 2.89 15.05
C LEU A 363 -14.76 2.41 13.60
N VAL A 364 -13.66 2.62 12.87
CA VAL A 364 -13.53 2.16 11.48
C VAL A 364 -13.52 0.64 11.42
N LEU A 365 -12.75 -0.03 12.29
CA LEU A 365 -12.69 -1.49 12.33
C LEU A 365 -14.03 -2.11 12.72
N THR A 366 -14.74 -1.56 13.72
CA THR A 366 -16.07 -2.07 14.10
C THR A 366 -17.05 -1.92 12.94
N LYS A 367 -17.09 -0.76 12.28
CA LYS A 367 -17.98 -0.51 11.14
C LYS A 367 -17.70 -1.42 9.94
N ILE A 368 -16.43 -1.66 9.63
CA ILE A 368 -16.03 -2.56 8.54
C ILE A 368 -16.41 -4.01 8.86
N ASN A 369 -16.28 -4.46 10.12
CA ASN A 369 -16.60 -5.82 10.51
C ASN A 369 -18.11 -6.10 10.58
N THR A 370 -18.93 -5.07 10.76
CA THR A 370 -20.40 -5.19 10.77
C THR A 370 -21.05 -5.10 9.39
N SER A 371 -20.28 -4.67 8.36
CA SER A 371 -20.74 -4.51 6.98
C SER A 371 -20.34 -5.71 6.12
#